data_AF-A0A3D5UKB7-F1
#
_entry.id   AF-A0A3D5UKB7-F1
#
_cell.length_a   1.000
_cell.length_b   1.000
_cell.length_c   1.000
_cell.angle_alpha   90.00
_cell.angle_beta   90.00
_cell.angle_gamma   90.00
#
_symmetry.space_group_name_H-M   'P 1'
#
loop_
_entity.id
_entity.type
_entity.pdbx_description
1 polymer ?
#
loop_
_entity_poly.entity_id
_entity_poly.type
_entity_poly.pdbx_seq_one_letter_code
_entity_poly.pdbx_strand_id
1 'polypeptide(L)'
;DSEKTLIVEYTLEDVVVVHNDVAELYWSFVGEDWENHLGFVEVNMILPGSSEELRVFAHGPLHGNSELVNDQQARLTIEGLNAGEAVDGRLIFSPNLAASAVKQTDMEALDGILEAEGARAEEANRAREADQRRTT
;
A
#
# COMPACT_ATOMS: atom_id res chain seq x y z
N ASP A 1 4.01 32.04 -14.13
CA ASP A 1 3.91 30.57 -14.10
C ASP A 1 2.62 30.09 -14.71
N SER A 2 2.69 28.96 -15.42
CA SER A 2 1.51 28.25 -15.93
C SER A 2 1.53 26.85 -15.33
N GLU A 3 0.48 26.49 -14.61
CA GLU A 3 0.25 25.13 -14.14
C GLU A 3 -0.10 24.22 -15.33
N LYS A 4 0.36 22.97 -15.29
CA LYS A 4 -0.03 21.93 -16.24
C LYS A 4 -0.45 20.68 -15.47
N THR A 5 -1.57 20.11 -15.87
CA THR A 5 -2.07 18.85 -15.33
C THR A 5 -1.85 17.75 -16.37
N LEU A 6 -1.28 16.63 -15.95
CA LEU A 6 -1.16 15.41 -16.75
C LEU A 6 -1.99 14.32 -16.09
N ILE A 7 -2.77 13.61 -16.91
CA ILE A 7 -3.54 12.43 -16.48
C ILE A 7 -3.08 11.28 -17.36
N VAL A 8 -2.70 10.18 -16.72
CA VAL A 8 -2.30 8.94 -17.39
C VAL A 8 -3.19 7.81 -16.88
N GLU A 9 -3.85 7.11 -17.80
CA GLU A 9 -4.70 5.96 -17.50
C GLU A 9 -4.12 4.73 -18.19
N TYR A 10 -4.00 3.63 -17.45
CA TYR A 10 -3.48 2.37 -17.93
C TYR A 10 -4.04 1.21 -17.11
N THR A 11 -3.93 0.00 -17.66
CA THR A 11 -4.32 -1.24 -17.00
C THR A 11 -3.07 -2.04 -16.67
N LEU A 12 -2.96 -2.47 -15.42
CA LEU A 12 -1.98 -3.48 -15.01
C LEU A 12 -2.68 -4.83 -14.96
N GLU A 13 -2.12 -5.80 -15.67
CA GLU A 13 -2.61 -7.18 -15.68
C GLU A 13 -1.84 -8.03 -14.66
N ASP A 14 -2.49 -9.05 -14.12
CA ASP A 14 -1.90 -10.04 -13.22
C ASP A 14 -1.18 -9.47 -11.99
N VAL A 15 -1.65 -8.36 -11.40
CA VAL A 15 -1.02 -7.78 -10.19
C VAL A 15 -1.56 -8.33 -8.87
N VAL A 16 -2.75 -8.94 -8.91
CA VAL A 16 -3.37 -9.57 -7.75
C VAL A 16 -2.94 -11.02 -7.65
N VAL A 17 -2.62 -11.45 -6.43
CA VAL A 17 -2.36 -12.86 -6.09
C VAL A 17 -3.52 -13.36 -5.23
N VAL A 18 -4.05 -14.55 -5.57
CA VAL A 18 -5.14 -15.18 -4.82
C VAL A 18 -4.60 -16.37 -4.04
N HIS A 19 -4.88 -16.35 -2.74
CA HIS A 19 -4.65 -17.42 -1.78
C HIS A 19 -5.99 -18.09 -1.44
N ASN A 20 -5.96 -19.14 -0.62
CA ASN A 20 -7.17 -19.88 -0.23
C ASN A 20 -8.08 -19.04 0.70
N ASP A 21 -7.48 -18.24 1.58
CA ASP A 21 -8.15 -17.40 2.58
C ASP A 21 -8.34 -15.95 2.13
N VAL A 22 -7.39 -15.39 1.37
CA VAL A 22 -7.40 -13.97 0.97
C VAL A 22 -6.86 -13.74 -0.44
N ALA A 23 -7.21 -12.60 -1.04
CA ALA A 23 -6.46 -12.04 -2.17
C ALA A 23 -5.60 -10.86 -1.71
N GLU A 24 -4.44 -10.68 -2.34
CA GLU A 24 -3.57 -9.54 -2.09
C GLU A 24 -3.17 -8.79 -3.36
N LEU A 25 -3.06 -7.46 -3.23
CA LEU A 25 -2.28 -6.60 -4.11
C LEU A 25 -1.13 -6.04 -3.29
N TYR A 26 0.11 -6.24 -3.73
CA TYR A 26 1.29 -5.58 -3.15
C TYR A 26 2.04 -4.85 -4.27
N TRP A 27 2.15 -3.53 -4.16
CA TRP A 27 2.65 -2.70 -5.26
C TRP A 27 3.43 -1.48 -4.78
N SER A 28 4.47 -1.12 -5.52
CA SER A 28 5.21 0.14 -5.35
C SER A 28 4.55 1.22 -6.22
N PHE A 29 3.76 2.10 -5.59
CA PHE A 29 3.01 3.15 -6.29
C PHE A 29 3.90 4.33 -6.67
N VAL A 30 4.91 4.62 -5.85
CA VAL A 30 6.04 5.47 -6.20
C VAL A 30 7.29 4.65 -5.89
N GLY A 31 8.12 4.40 -6.91
CA GLY A 31 9.36 3.65 -6.75
C GLY A 31 10.57 4.53 -6.45
N GLU A 32 11.67 3.91 -6.01
CA GLU A 32 12.93 4.60 -5.70
C GLU A 32 13.59 5.25 -6.93
N ASP A 33 13.20 4.87 -8.15
CA ASP A 33 13.68 5.50 -9.39
C ASP A 33 13.06 6.89 -9.65
N TRP A 34 12.14 7.36 -8.79
CA TRP A 34 11.51 8.65 -8.95
C TRP A 34 12.46 9.80 -8.58
N GLU A 35 12.89 10.57 -9.60
CA GLU A 35 13.97 11.55 -9.47
C GLU A 35 13.57 12.91 -8.87
N ASN A 36 12.28 13.18 -8.69
CA ASN A 36 11.79 14.49 -8.28
C ASN A 36 11.02 14.45 -6.95
N HIS A 37 11.19 15.49 -6.12
CA HIS A 37 10.38 15.66 -4.92
C HIS A 37 8.88 15.81 -5.27
N LEU A 38 8.02 15.07 -4.56
CA LEU A 38 6.57 15.15 -4.67
C LEU A 38 5.99 15.83 -3.43
N GLY A 39 5.33 16.97 -3.63
CA GLY A 39 4.77 17.75 -2.51
C GLY A 39 3.65 17.04 -1.76
N PHE A 40 2.82 16.27 -2.46
CA PHE A 40 1.77 15.45 -1.88
C PHE A 40 1.51 14.23 -2.76
N VAL A 41 1.40 13.06 -2.14
CA VAL A 41 1.02 11.82 -2.81
C VAL A 41 -0.21 11.27 -2.11
N GLU A 42 -1.24 10.96 -2.90
CA GLU A 42 -2.44 10.26 -2.46
C GLU A 42 -2.67 9.04 -3.35
N VAL A 43 -2.76 7.87 -2.73
CA VAL A 43 -3.08 6.62 -3.42
C VAL A 43 -4.45 6.15 -2.93
N ASN A 44 -5.42 6.07 -3.83
CA ASN A 44 -6.74 5.50 -3.54
C ASN A 44 -6.84 4.11 -4.17
N MET A 45 -7.03 3.10 -3.32
CA MET A 45 -7.24 1.71 -3.74
C MET A 45 -8.71 1.35 -3.52
N ILE A 46 -9.43 1.09 -4.61
CA ILE A 46 -10.88 0.88 -4.59
C ILE A 46 -11.18 -0.51 -5.15
N LEU A 47 -11.78 -1.36 -4.33
CA LEU A 47 -12.18 -2.71 -4.73
C LEU A 47 -13.46 -2.70 -5.58
N PRO A 48 -13.70 -3.74 -6.39
CA PRO A 48 -14.95 -3.87 -7.14
C PRO A 48 -16.19 -4.10 -6.25
N GLY A 49 -16.00 -4.41 -4.97
CA GLY A 49 -17.05 -4.54 -3.97
C GLY A 49 -16.48 -4.53 -2.55
N SER A 50 -17.36 -4.50 -1.55
CA SER A 50 -16.98 -4.53 -0.13
C SER A 50 -16.36 -5.87 0.28
N SER A 51 -15.45 -5.84 1.26
CA SER A 51 -14.81 -7.00 1.87
C SER A 51 -14.63 -6.79 3.37
N GLU A 52 -15.08 -7.75 4.18
CA GLU A 52 -14.86 -7.73 5.63
C GLU A 52 -13.40 -8.04 5.99
N GLU A 53 -12.69 -8.69 5.07
CA GLU A 53 -11.26 -9.01 5.15
C GLU A 53 -10.36 -7.83 4.75
N LEU A 54 -10.95 -6.68 4.38
CA LEU A 54 -10.20 -5.53 3.89
C LEU A 54 -9.17 -5.06 4.91
N ARG A 55 -7.90 -5.08 4.50
CA ARG A 55 -6.77 -4.55 5.28
C ARG A 55 -5.85 -3.77 4.36
N VAL A 56 -5.21 -2.75 4.91
CA VAL A 56 -4.19 -1.96 4.22
C VAL A 56 -2.93 -1.88 5.05
N PHE A 57 -1.79 -2.02 4.40
CA PHE A 57 -0.47 -1.76 4.95
C PHE A 57 0.29 -0.87 3.98
N ALA A 58 1.20 -0.05 4.49
CA ALA A 58 2.03 0.83 3.70
C ALA A 58 3.47 0.83 4.20
N HIS A 59 4.41 0.98 3.27
CA HIS A 59 5.83 1.12 3.56
C HIS A 59 6.39 2.31 2.78
N GLY A 60 7.38 2.96 3.38
CA GLY A 60 7.92 4.23 2.93
C GLY A 60 8.37 5.07 4.11
N PRO A 61 8.51 6.40 3.94
CA PRO A 61 8.90 7.28 5.03
C PRO A 61 7.92 7.22 6.21
N LEU A 62 8.47 7.35 7.43
CA LEU A 62 7.73 7.12 8.68
C LEU A 62 6.58 8.10 8.95
N HIS A 63 6.47 9.17 8.17
CA HIS A 63 5.50 10.26 8.28
C HIS A 63 4.32 10.15 7.30
N GLY A 64 4.22 9.05 6.54
CA GLY A 64 3.02 8.73 5.76
C GLY A 64 1.89 8.11 6.61
N ASN A 65 0.68 8.07 6.06
CA ASN A 65 -0.51 7.50 6.68
C ASN A 65 -1.15 6.45 5.77
N SER A 66 -1.78 5.44 6.37
CA SER A 66 -2.63 4.46 5.69
C SER A 66 -3.94 4.29 6.46
N GLU A 67 -5.07 4.33 5.77
CA GLU A 67 -6.40 4.20 6.37
C GLU A 67 -7.36 3.35 5.54
N LEU A 68 -8.33 2.73 6.20
CA LEU A 68 -9.52 2.20 5.56
C LEU A 68 -10.59 3.30 5.55
N VAL A 69 -10.99 3.75 4.36
CA VAL A 69 -12.04 4.77 4.19
C VAL A 69 -13.42 4.16 4.45
N ASN A 70 -13.60 2.90 4.04
CA ASN A 70 -14.77 2.06 4.28
C ASN A 70 -14.38 0.58 4.01
N ASP A 71 -15.37 -0.31 3.86
CA ASP A 71 -15.18 -1.74 3.57
C ASP A 71 -14.82 -2.05 2.11
N GLN A 72 -14.70 -1.05 1.24
CA GLN A 72 -14.38 -1.17 -0.18
C GLN A 72 -13.12 -0.38 -0.58
N GLN A 73 -12.71 0.61 0.22
CA GLN A 73 -11.67 1.56 -0.14
C GLN A 73 -10.64 1.74 0.97
N ALA A 74 -9.37 1.72 0.56
CA ALA A 74 -8.23 2.14 1.37
C ALA A 74 -7.53 3.35 0.75
N ARG A 75 -6.86 4.13 1.59
CA ARG A 75 -6.11 5.33 1.17
C ARG A 75 -4.74 5.37 1.83
N LEU A 76 -3.73 5.74 1.04
CA LEU A 76 -2.40 6.12 1.51
C LEU A 76 -2.17 7.61 1.25
N THR A 77 -1.57 8.32 2.20
CA THR A 77 -1.19 9.73 2.03
C THR A 77 0.20 10.01 2.58
N ILE A 78 0.95 10.87 1.89
CA ILE A 78 2.22 11.41 2.38
C ILE A 78 2.44 12.82 1.83
N GLU A 79 2.87 13.73 2.70
CA GLU A 79 3.28 15.09 2.35
C GLU A 79 4.81 15.15 2.27
N GLY A 80 5.35 15.70 1.19
CA GLY A 80 6.78 15.92 1.02
C GLY A 80 7.61 14.64 0.86
N LEU A 81 7.33 13.87 -0.20
CA LEU A 81 8.12 12.68 -0.55
C LEU A 81 9.38 13.11 -1.32
N ASN A 82 10.56 12.76 -0.81
CA ASN A 82 11.83 13.09 -1.44
C ASN A 82 12.11 12.20 -2.66
N ALA A 83 12.96 12.70 -3.56
CA ALA A 83 13.49 11.88 -4.64
C ALA A 83 14.22 10.65 -4.07
N GLY A 84 13.97 9.47 -4.65
CA GLY A 84 14.52 8.21 -4.15
C GLY A 84 13.74 7.54 -3.03
N GLU A 85 12.68 8.14 -2.49
CA GLU A 85 11.82 7.50 -1.50
C GLU A 85 10.65 6.76 -2.16
N ALA A 86 10.39 5.53 -1.72
CA ALA A 86 9.29 4.71 -2.22
C ALA A 86 8.01 4.84 -1.36
N VAL A 87 6.87 4.60 -2.00
CA VAL A 87 5.56 4.43 -1.38
C VAL A 87 5.00 3.09 -1.85
N ASP A 88 5.16 2.08 -1.01
CA ASP A 88 4.62 0.74 -1.24
C ASP A 88 3.30 0.59 -0.49
N GLY A 89 2.35 -0.10 -1.11
CA GLY A 89 1.06 -0.43 -0.50
C GLY A 89 0.73 -1.90 -0.65
N ARG A 90 0.19 -2.48 0.42
CA ARG A 90 -0.42 -3.81 0.42
C ARG A 90 -1.90 -3.67 0.73
N LEU A 91 -2.74 -4.30 -0.09
CA LEU A 91 -4.17 -4.41 0.11
C LEU A 91 -4.52 -5.90 0.22
N ILE A 92 -5.21 -6.29 1.28
CA ILE A 92 -5.74 -7.64 1.47
C ILE A 92 -7.26 -7.55 1.42
N PHE A 93 -7.92 -8.51 0.77
CA PHE A 93 -9.36 -8.52 0.60
C PHE A 93 -9.91 -9.92 0.27
N SER A 94 -11.23 -10.03 0.17
CA SER A 94 -11.93 -11.29 -0.12
C SER A 94 -11.51 -11.87 -1.48
N PRO A 95 -11.15 -13.16 -1.57
CA PRO A 95 -10.73 -13.79 -2.82
C PRO A 95 -11.84 -13.79 -3.89
N ASN A 96 -13.11 -13.75 -3.47
CA ASN A 96 -14.26 -13.70 -4.38
C ASN A 96 -14.27 -12.44 -5.27
N LEU A 97 -13.67 -11.34 -4.81
CA LEU A 97 -13.55 -10.10 -5.59
C LEU A 97 -12.48 -10.18 -6.68
N ALA A 98 -11.63 -11.21 -6.65
CA ALA A 98 -10.57 -11.49 -7.62
C ALA A 98 -10.77 -12.86 -8.30
N ALA A 99 -12.00 -13.33 -8.47
CA ALA A 99 -12.30 -14.66 -9.01
C ALA A 99 -11.74 -14.91 -10.43
N SER A 100 -11.43 -13.85 -11.20
CA SER A 100 -10.83 -13.94 -12.53
C SER A 100 -9.30 -13.87 -12.53
N ALA A 101 -8.65 -13.79 -11.36
CA ALA A 101 -7.20 -13.68 -11.27
C ALA A 101 -6.51 -14.99 -11.68
N VAL A 102 -5.42 -14.87 -12.44
CA VAL A 102 -4.65 -16.01 -12.94
C VAL A 102 -3.59 -16.47 -11.94
N LYS A 103 -3.07 -15.54 -11.12
CA LYS A 103 -2.06 -15.86 -10.09
C LYS A 103 -2.73 -16.45 -8.86
N GLN A 104 -2.53 -17.74 -8.65
CA GLN A 104 -3.04 -18.48 -7.50
C GLN A 104 -1.89 -19.21 -6.81
N THR A 105 -1.95 -19.34 -5.49
CA THR A 105 -0.88 -19.99 -4.72
C THR A 105 -1.29 -21.32 -4.07
N ASP A 106 -2.58 -21.64 -3.99
CA ASP A 106 -3.13 -22.82 -3.30
C ASP A 106 -2.68 -22.95 -1.81
N MET A 107 -2.47 -21.82 -1.13
CA MET A 107 -1.99 -21.76 0.26
C MET A 107 -2.88 -20.85 1.10
N GLU A 108 -2.94 -21.06 2.41
CA GLU A 108 -3.39 -20.05 3.36
C GLU A 108 -2.24 -19.04 3.57
N ALA A 109 -2.52 -17.75 3.43
CA ALA A 109 -1.48 -16.72 3.44
C ALA A 109 -1.70 -15.62 4.50
N LEU A 110 -2.93 -15.46 5.01
CA LEU A 110 -3.27 -14.33 5.85
C LEU A 110 -2.41 -14.27 7.11
N ASP A 111 -2.25 -15.38 7.84
CA ASP A 111 -1.47 -15.42 9.08
C ASP A 111 -0.01 -15.04 8.85
N GLY A 112 0.61 -15.57 7.78
CA GLY A 112 2.00 -15.26 7.44
C GLY A 112 2.18 -13.81 6.98
N ILE A 113 1.20 -13.25 6.26
CA ILE A 113 1.18 -11.84 5.91
C ILE A 113 1.09 -10.98 7.18
N LEU A 114 0.17 -11.29 8.11
CA LEU A 114 0.01 -10.53 9.34
C LEU A 114 1.24 -10.60 10.25
N GLU A 115 1.93 -11.74 10.32
CA GLU A 115 3.19 -11.87 11.04
C GLU A 115 4.27 -10.96 10.43
N ALA A 116 4.44 -11.00 9.10
CA ALA A 116 5.42 -10.17 8.40
C ALA A 116 5.13 -8.67 8.56
N GLU A 117 3.86 -8.26 8.43
CA GLU A 117 3.45 -6.88 8.61
C GLU A 117 3.59 -6.40 10.07
N GLY A 118 3.30 -7.28 11.03
CA GLY A 118 3.51 -7.00 12.45
C GLY A 118 4.97 -6.70 12.78
N ALA A 119 5.90 -7.54 12.27
CA ALA A 119 7.34 -7.33 12.47
C ALA A 119 7.82 -5.99 11.89
N ARG A 120 7.35 -5.61 10.69
CA ARG A 120 7.67 -4.32 10.06
C ARG A 120 7.08 -3.14 10.84
N ALA A 121 5.85 -3.26 11.33
CA ALA A 121 5.20 -2.23 12.13
C ALA A 121 5.98 -1.96 13.43
N GLU A 122 6.46 -3.02 14.10
CA GLU A 122 7.31 -2.88 15.28
C GLU A 122 8.64 -2.18 14.95
N GLU A 123 9.27 -2.52 13.83
CA GLU A 123 10.49 -1.86 13.37
C GLU A 123 10.28 -0.36 13.11
N ALA A 124 9.21 0.00 12.40
CA ALA A 124 8.83 1.38 12.15
C ALA A 124 8.57 2.15 13.47
N ASN A 125 7.90 1.52 14.44
CA ASN A 125 7.67 2.12 15.74
C ASN A 125 8.97 2.36 16.52
N ARG A 126 9.90 1.39 16.53
CA ARG A 126 11.23 1.58 17.14
C ARG A 126 12.02 2.71 16.47
N ALA A 127 11.92 2.83 15.15
CA ALA A 127 12.59 3.91 14.40
C ALA A 127 12.00 5.28 14.75
N ARG A 128 10.66 5.40 14.83
CA ARG A 128 9.97 6.64 15.26
C ARG A 128 10.40 7.07 16.67
N GLU A 129 10.45 6.16 17.62
CA GLU A 129 10.92 6.45 18.99
C GLU A 129 12.39 6.88 19.04
N ALA A 130 13.23 6.36 18.14
CA ALA A 130 14.63 6.75 18.06
C ALA A 130 14.79 8.16 17.46
N ASP A 131 13.99 8.50 16.44
CA ASP A 131 14.00 9.81 15.81
C ASP A 131 13.52 10.92 16.77
N GLN A 132 12.41 10.68 17.46
CA GLN A 132 11.89 11.59 18.48
C GLN A 132 12.93 11.91 19.57
N ARG A 133 13.71 10.91 20.00
CA ARG A 133 14.80 11.11 20.98
C ARG A 133 15.98 11.91 20.44
N ARG A 134 16.19 11.99 19.13
CA ARG A 134 17.26 12.80 18.52
C ARG A 134 16.86 14.25 18.34
N THR A 135 15.57 14.52 18.20
CA THR A 135 15.01 15.87 18.00
C THR A 135 14.65 16.59 19.31
N THR A 136 14.79 15.92 20.46
CA THR A 136 14.52 16.47 21.81
C THR A 136 15.82 16.77 22.55
#